data_AF-A0A9E1HJB9-F1
#
_entry.id   AF-A0A9E1HJB9-F1
#
_cell.length_a   1.000
_cell.length_b   1.000
_cell.length_c   1.000
_cell.angle_alpha   90.00
_cell.angle_beta   90.00
_cell.angle_gamma   90.00
#
_symmetry.space_group_name_H-M   'P 1'
#
loop_
_entity.id
_entity.type
_entity.pdbx_description
1 polymer ?
#
loop_
_entity_poly.entity_id
_entity_poly.type
_entity_poly.pdbx_seq_one_letter_code
_entity_poly.pdbx_strand_id
1 'polypeptide(L)'
;MKNSSNIKQIELLDIQRIASLCYIVTTMVSIFLTTHREDVLKGKDGSLTNLQAKKINVGNHFTILILACVFLYVNHVNLNLAREQGKDTHLLTLQYTSAVLAVIGAILVLYVVIVEPVQNETGAFENPEL
;
A
#
# COMPACT_ATOMS: atom_id res chain seq x y z
N MET A 1 -15.17 33.76 -12.73
CA MET A 1 -15.85 32.44 -12.77
C MET A 1 -14.78 31.35 -12.66
N LYS A 2 -14.79 30.52 -11.61
CA LYS A 2 -13.94 29.33 -11.53
C LYS A 2 -14.45 28.34 -12.59
N ASN A 3 -13.64 28.05 -13.61
CA ASN A 3 -13.97 27.06 -14.64
C ASN A 3 -14.17 25.68 -13.98
N SER A 4 -15.21 24.92 -14.35
CA SER A 4 -15.56 23.63 -13.73
C SER A 4 -14.42 22.61 -13.79
N SER A 5 -13.59 22.68 -14.82
CA SER A 5 -12.38 21.85 -14.96
C SER A 5 -11.33 22.14 -13.88
N ASN A 6 -11.16 23.40 -13.50
CA ASN A 6 -10.21 23.81 -12.46
C ASN A 6 -10.69 23.36 -11.07
N ILE A 7 -11.99 23.35 -10.82
CA ILE A 7 -12.56 22.83 -9.55
C ILE A 7 -12.25 21.34 -9.43
N LYS A 8 -12.51 20.57 -10.50
CA LYS A 8 -12.25 19.13 -10.53
C LYS A 8 -10.77 18.80 -10.35
N GLN A 9 -9.86 19.57 -10.93
CA GLN A 9 -8.42 19.38 -10.73
C GLN A 9 -7.99 19.62 -9.27
N ILE A 10 -8.56 20.64 -8.61
CA ILE A 10 -8.28 20.90 -7.20
C ILE A 10 -8.79 19.75 -6.33
N GLU A 11 -9.98 19.25 -6.58
CA GLU A 11 -10.56 18.11 -5.84
C GLU A 11 -9.70 16.84 -5.99
N LEU A 12 -9.21 16.56 -7.20
CA LEU A 12 -8.31 15.43 -7.45
C LEU A 12 -6.98 15.57 -6.69
N LEU A 13 -6.44 16.79 -6.61
CA LEU A 13 -5.24 17.09 -5.82
C LEU A 13 -5.47 16.89 -4.32
N ASP A 14 -6.65 17.29 -3.80
CA ASP A 14 -7.00 17.07 -2.40
C ASP A 14 -7.15 15.57 -2.08
N ILE A 15 -7.77 14.79 -2.97
CA ILE A 15 -7.84 13.33 -2.84
C ILE A 15 -6.44 12.72 -2.82
N GLN A 16 -5.55 13.11 -3.74
CA GLN A 16 -4.16 12.63 -3.76
C GLN A 16 -3.40 13.01 -2.49
N ARG A 17 -3.63 14.22 -1.95
CA ARG A 17 -3.00 14.67 -0.72
C ARG A 17 -3.40 13.81 0.46
N ILE A 18 -4.70 13.55 0.63
CA ILE A 18 -5.21 12.68 1.70
C ILE A 18 -4.68 11.25 1.51
N ALA A 19 -4.74 10.71 0.30
CA ALA A 19 -4.22 9.38 -0.01
C ALA A 19 -2.72 9.25 0.29
N SER A 20 -1.93 10.29 0.00
CA SER A 20 -0.51 10.34 0.33
C SER A 20 -0.26 10.30 1.84
N LEU A 21 -1.06 11.03 2.63
CA LEU A 21 -0.99 10.97 4.10
C LEU A 21 -1.34 9.57 4.62
N CYS A 22 -2.38 8.93 4.06
CA CYS A 22 -2.73 7.56 4.41
C CYS A 22 -1.60 6.57 4.06
N TYR A 23 -0.89 6.77 2.94
CA TYR A 23 0.26 5.95 2.60
C TYR A 23 1.35 6.01 3.68
N ILE A 24 1.68 7.20 4.18
CA ILE A 24 2.65 7.36 5.27
C ILE A 24 2.24 6.54 6.50
N VAL A 25 0.95 6.58 6.87
CA VAL A 25 0.42 5.78 7.99
C VAL A 25 0.59 4.29 7.72
N THR A 26 0.24 3.80 6.52
CA THR A 26 0.43 2.37 6.18
C THR A 26 1.90 1.96 6.20
N THR A 27 2.82 2.85 5.81
CA THR A 27 4.27 2.62 5.91
C THR A 27 4.71 2.51 7.36
N MET A 28 4.23 3.37 8.25
CA MET A 28 4.53 3.26 9.69
C MET A 28 4.05 1.92 10.28
N VAL A 29 2.86 1.47 9.90
CA VAL A 29 2.34 0.15 10.31
C VAL A 29 3.24 -0.97 9.80
N SER A 30 3.68 -0.92 8.54
CA SER A 30 4.62 -1.91 7.98
C SER A 30 5.95 -1.94 8.73
N ILE A 31 6.51 -0.78 9.07
CA ILE A 31 7.75 -0.69 9.86
C ILE A 31 7.55 -1.32 11.23
N PHE A 32 6.47 -0.98 11.93
CA PHE A 32 6.16 -1.55 13.24
C PHE A 32 6.01 -3.08 13.20
N LEU A 33 5.29 -3.61 12.22
CA LEU A 33 5.16 -5.06 12.02
C LEU A 33 6.51 -5.73 11.71
N THR A 34 7.39 -5.05 11.00
CA THR A 34 8.74 -5.55 10.67
C THR A 34 9.60 -5.63 11.92
N THR A 35 9.60 -4.60 12.76
CA THR A 35 10.30 -4.61 14.05
C THR A 35 9.76 -5.68 14.99
N HIS A 36 8.43 -5.85 15.04
CA HIS A 36 7.82 -6.91 15.84
C HIS A 36 8.27 -8.31 15.37
N ARG A 37 8.31 -8.57 14.04
CA ARG A 37 8.84 -9.82 13.49
C ARG A 37 10.31 -10.04 13.87
N GLU A 38 11.12 -8.99 13.85
CA GLU A 38 12.52 -9.06 14.27
C GLU A 38 12.67 -9.45 15.75
N ASP A 39 11.86 -8.88 16.64
CA ASP A 39 11.90 -9.23 18.07
C ASP A 39 11.45 -10.66 18.33
N VAL A 40 10.41 -11.14 17.64
CA VAL A 40 9.97 -12.55 17.71
C VAL A 40 11.08 -13.50 17.25
N LEU A 41 11.76 -13.18 16.13
CA LEU A 41 12.89 -13.98 15.64
C LEU A 41 14.09 -13.98 16.59
N LYS A 42 14.24 -12.94 17.43
CA LYS A 42 15.27 -12.86 18.48
C LYS A 42 14.85 -13.56 19.78
N GLY A 43 13.69 -14.22 19.82
CA GLY A 43 13.18 -14.91 21.00
C GLY A 43 12.75 -13.97 22.13
N LYS A 44 12.42 -12.71 21.81
CA LYS A 44 11.84 -11.78 22.78
C LYS A 44 10.33 -11.90 22.76
N ASP A 45 9.72 -11.68 23.93
CA ASP A 45 8.26 -11.54 24.03
C ASP A 45 7.80 -10.38 23.14
N GLY A 46 7.10 -10.72 22.07
CA GLY A 46 6.56 -9.75 21.14
C GLY A 46 5.36 -9.01 21.74
N SER A 47 5.21 -7.72 21.40
CA SER A 47 4.05 -6.91 21.84
C SER A 47 2.70 -7.39 21.26
N LEU A 48 2.72 -8.26 20.25
CA LEU A 48 1.54 -8.80 19.57
C LEU A 48 1.66 -10.33 19.49
N THR A 49 0.52 -11.00 19.44
CA THR A 49 0.50 -12.43 19.07
C THR A 49 0.69 -12.58 17.56
N ASN A 50 1.27 -13.71 17.10
CA ASN A 50 1.48 -13.97 15.67
C ASN A 50 0.18 -13.89 14.85
N LEU A 51 -0.95 -14.28 15.44
CA LEU A 51 -2.27 -14.15 14.80
C LEU A 51 -2.72 -12.69 14.66
N GLN A 52 -2.51 -11.86 15.69
CA GLN A 52 -2.83 -10.43 15.62
C GLN A 52 -1.93 -9.71 14.62
N ALA A 53 -0.62 -9.98 14.67
CA ALA A 53 0.33 -9.42 13.72
C ALA A 53 -0.03 -9.77 12.26
N LYS A 54 -0.43 -11.03 12.00
CA LYS A 54 -0.91 -11.44 10.67
C LYS A 54 -2.17 -10.67 10.24
N LYS A 55 -3.17 -10.56 11.12
CA LYS A 55 -4.41 -9.82 10.80
C LYS A 55 -4.13 -8.35 10.48
N ILE A 56 -3.28 -7.69 11.26
CA ILE A 56 -2.87 -6.31 11.02
C ILE A 56 -2.10 -6.21 9.69
N ASN A 57 -1.22 -7.16 9.40
CA ASN A 57 -0.45 -7.18 8.14
C ASN A 57 -1.35 -7.31 6.90
N VAL A 58 -2.30 -8.25 6.92
CA VAL A 58 -3.31 -8.41 5.85
C VAL A 58 -4.13 -7.13 5.71
N GLY A 59 -4.62 -6.57 6.82
CA GLY A 59 -5.39 -5.33 6.82
C GLY A 59 -4.62 -4.16 6.20
N ASN A 60 -3.35 -4.00 6.59
CA ASN A 60 -2.49 -2.93 6.07
C ASN A 60 -2.27 -3.06 4.56
N HIS A 61 -1.99 -4.27 4.07
CA HIS A 61 -1.81 -4.51 2.63
C HIS A 61 -3.12 -4.35 1.84
N PHE A 62 -4.26 -4.67 2.44
CA PHE A 62 -5.56 -4.38 1.86
C PHE A 62 -5.80 -2.85 1.75
N THR A 63 -5.43 -2.08 2.78
CA THR A 63 -5.47 -0.61 2.71
C THR A 63 -4.54 -0.07 1.62
N ILE A 64 -3.33 -0.60 1.49
CA ILE A 64 -2.38 -0.21 0.42
C ILE A 64 -2.99 -0.47 -0.97
N LEU A 65 -3.68 -1.60 -1.16
CA LEU A 65 -4.38 -1.89 -2.42
C LEU A 65 -5.47 -0.84 -2.72
N ILE A 66 -6.28 -0.48 -1.72
CA ILE A 66 -7.30 0.58 -1.88
C ILE A 66 -6.64 1.89 -2.29
N LEU A 67 -5.55 2.29 -1.62
CA LEU A 67 -4.84 3.52 -1.95
C LEU A 67 -4.24 3.47 -3.37
N ALA A 68 -3.66 2.36 -3.78
CA ALA A 68 -3.17 2.18 -5.14
C ALA A 68 -4.28 2.37 -6.19
N CYS A 69 -5.47 1.82 -5.94
CA CYS A 69 -6.66 2.03 -6.78
C CYS A 69 -7.10 3.50 -6.82
N VAL A 70 -7.04 4.22 -5.68
CA VAL A 70 -7.31 5.66 -5.63
C VAL A 70 -6.32 6.45 -6.49
N PHE A 71 -5.02 6.16 -6.41
CA PHE A 71 -4.03 6.79 -7.28
C PHE A 71 -4.25 6.48 -8.74
N LEU A 72 -4.60 5.23 -9.08
CA LEU A 72 -4.94 4.87 -10.45
C LEU A 72 -6.15 5.68 -10.96
N TYR A 73 -7.20 5.79 -10.15
CA TYR A 73 -8.38 6.60 -10.48
C TYR A 73 -8.01 8.07 -10.73
N VAL A 74 -7.26 8.69 -9.83
CA VAL A 74 -6.90 10.11 -10.00
C VAL A 74 -6.03 10.31 -11.24
N ASN A 75 -5.05 9.44 -11.48
CA ASN A 75 -4.20 9.52 -12.67
C ASN A 75 -5.01 9.33 -13.96
N HIS A 76 -6.00 8.44 -13.95
CA HIS A 76 -6.90 8.24 -15.09
C HIS A 76 -7.70 9.51 -15.40
N VAL A 77 -8.30 10.12 -14.37
CA VAL A 77 -9.11 11.34 -14.55
C VAL A 77 -8.23 12.52 -15.01
N ASN A 78 -7.04 12.68 -14.42
CA ASN A 78 -6.10 13.74 -14.83
C ASN A 78 -5.64 13.58 -16.29
N LEU A 79 -5.36 12.34 -16.71
CA LEU A 79 -5.00 12.05 -18.10
C LEU A 79 -6.13 12.41 -19.07
N ASN A 80 -7.37 12.03 -18.76
CA ASN A 80 -8.52 12.35 -19.60
C ASN A 80 -8.78 13.86 -19.67
N LEU A 81 -8.70 14.57 -18.54
CA LEU A 81 -8.85 16.03 -18.51
C LEU A 81 -7.76 16.74 -19.34
N ALA A 82 -6.52 16.25 -19.31
CA ALA A 82 -5.44 16.83 -20.11
C ALA A 82 -5.64 16.59 -21.62
N ARG A 83 -6.14 15.40 -22.01
CA ARG A 83 -6.51 15.08 -23.40
C ARG A 83 -7.62 15.98 -23.90
N GLU A 84 -8.68 16.17 -23.11
CA GLU A 84 -9.80 17.07 -23.44
C GLU A 84 -9.35 18.53 -23.60
N GLN A 85 -8.33 18.94 -22.85
CA GLN A 85 -7.78 20.30 -22.90
C GLN A 85 -6.69 20.48 -23.97
N GLY A 86 -6.38 19.45 -24.77
CA GLY A 86 -5.31 19.51 -25.78
C GLY A 86 -3.91 19.74 -25.20
N LYS A 87 -3.69 19.38 -23.93
CA LYS A 87 -2.39 19.51 -23.25
C LYS A 87 -1.47 18.34 -23.59
N ASP A 88 -0.17 18.54 -23.41
CA ASP A 88 0.78 17.42 -23.44
C ASP A 88 0.43 16.41 -22.33
N THR A 89 0.37 15.14 -22.71
CA THR A 89 -0.07 14.02 -21.85
C THR A 89 1.02 13.01 -21.62
N HIS A 90 2.25 13.23 -22.11
CA HIS A 90 3.32 12.24 -22.01
C HIS A 90 3.60 11.84 -20.55
N LEU A 91 3.83 12.82 -19.67
CA LEU A 91 4.08 12.59 -18.24
C LEU A 91 2.87 11.95 -17.54
N LEU A 92 1.64 12.39 -17.87
CA LEU A 92 0.42 11.85 -17.28
C LEU A 92 0.17 10.40 -17.70
N THR A 93 0.53 10.05 -18.93
CA THR A 93 0.45 8.67 -19.44
C THR A 93 1.42 7.77 -18.70
N LEU A 94 2.63 8.26 -18.43
CA LEU A 94 3.61 7.53 -17.64
C LEU A 94 3.13 7.33 -16.20
N GLN A 95 2.61 8.38 -15.56
CA GLN A 95 2.03 8.30 -14.21
C GLN A 95 0.87 7.31 -14.13
N TYR A 96 -0.04 7.32 -15.10
CA TYR A 96 -1.12 6.34 -15.20
C TYR A 96 -0.59 4.91 -15.31
N THR A 97 0.40 4.68 -16.18
CA THR A 97 1.04 3.37 -16.35
C THR A 97 1.71 2.90 -15.07
N SER A 98 2.44 3.79 -14.38
CA SER A 98 3.04 3.49 -13.07
C SER A 98 1.99 3.13 -12.03
N ALA A 99 0.83 3.80 -12.02
CA ALA A 99 -0.26 3.48 -11.11
C ALA A 99 -0.89 2.11 -11.39
N VAL A 100 -1.01 1.70 -12.67
CA VAL A 100 -1.46 0.35 -13.03
C VAL A 100 -0.49 -0.70 -12.48
N LEU A 101 0.82 -0.50 -12.66
CA LEU A 101 1.84 -1.40 -12.12
C LEU A 101 1.82 -1.45 -10.59
N ALA A 102 1.58 -0.32 -9.93
CA ALA A 102 1.45 -0.27 -8.47
C ALA A 102 0.26 -1.09 -7.96
N VAL A 103 -0.89 -1.03 -8.63
CA VAL A 103 -2.06 -1.86 -8.28
C VAL A 103 -1.73 -3.34 -8.44
N ILE A 104 -1.11 -3.74 -9.54
CA ILE A 104 -0.69 -5.15 -9.75
C ILE A 104 0.26 -5.59 -8.63
N GLY A 105 1.27 -4.77 -8.30
CA GLY A 105 2.19 -5.04 -7.20
C GLY A 105 1.48 -5.19 -5.86
N ALA A 106 0.54 -4.30 -5.54
CA ALA A 106 -0.24 -4.37 -4.30
C ALA A 106 -1.08 -5.65 -4.21
N ILE A 107 -1.69 -6.10 -5.31
CA ILE A 107 -2.43 -7.38 -5.37
C ILE A 107 -1.49 -8.56 -5.08
N LEU A 108 -0.33 -8.60 -5.73
CA LEU A 108 0.65 -9.68 -5.56
C LEU A 108 1.15 -9.76 -4.11
N VAL A 109 1.52 -8.63 -3.51
CA VAL A 109 1.99 -8.61 -2.12
C VAL A 109 0.87 -9.00 -1.15
N LEU A 110 -0.36 -8.52 -1.36
CA LEU A 110 -1.50 -8.92 -0.55
C LEU A 110 -1.74 -10.44 -0.62
N TYR A 111 -1.64 -11.03 -1.81
CA TYR A 111 -1.74 -12.48 -1.98
C TYR A 111 -0.68 -13.23 -1.16
N VAL A 112 0.59 -12.79 -1.23
CA VAL A 112 1.68 -13.36 -0.44
C VAL A 112 1.36 -13.30 1.06
N VAL A 113 0.90 -12.15 1.57
CA VAL A 113 0.60 -11.94 2.99
C VAL A 113 -0.60 -12.78 3.46
N ILE A 114 -1.58 -13.05 2.60
CA ILE A 114 -2.72 -13.92 2.92
C ILE A 114 -2.27 -15.38 3.06
N VAL A 115 -1.46 -15.84 2.11
CA VAL A 115 -1.04 -17.25 2.01
C VAL A 115 0.09 -17.58 3.00
N GLU A 116 0.88 -16.59 3.42
CA GLU A 116 1.94 -16.74 4.43
C GLU A 116 1.40 -17.46 5.69
N PRO A 117 1.95 -18.63 6.07
CA PRO A 117 1.46 -19.36 7.23
C PRO A 117 1.71 -18.57 8.52
N VAL A 118 0.81 -18.71 9.50
CA VAL A 118 1.10 -18.22 10.86
C VAL A 118 2.18 -19.13 11.42
N GLN A 119 3.38 -18.60 11.64
CA GLN A 119 4.41 -19.34 12.36
C GLN A 119 3.90 -19.57 13.79
N ASN A 120 3.54 -20.81 14.10
CA ASN A 120 3.29 -21.23 15.47
C ASN A 120 4.66 -21.41 16.13
N GLU A 121 4.82 -20.90 17.35
CA GLU A 121 6.08 -20.96 18.12
C GLU A 121 6.54 -22.38 18.49
N THR A 122 5.88 -23.43 18.00
CA THR A 122 6.34 -24.82 18.10
C THR A 122 7.14 -25.21 16.86
N GLY A 123 8.25 -24.52 16.66
CA GLY A 123 9.43 -25.06 16.00
C GLY A 123 10.53 -24.92 17.02
N ALA A 124 10.64 -25.91 17.90
CA ALA A 124 11.78 -26.05 18.77
C ALA A 124 13.03 -25.75 17.94
N PHE A 125 13.96 -25.02 18.54
CA PHE A 125 15.36 -25.18 18.23
C PHE A 125 15.65 -26.69 18.33
N GLU A 126 15.43 -27.43 17.24
CA GLU A 126 16.20 -28.63 16.94
C GLU A 126 17.62 -28.11 16.76
N ASN A 127 18.24 -27.93 17.91
CA ASN A 127 19.65 -28.05 18.14
C ASN A 127 20.15 -29.11 17.13
N PRO A 128 20.97 -28.76 16.12
CA PRO A 128 21.73 -29.78 15.44
C PRO A 128 22.75 -30.27 16.49
N GLU A 129 22.31 -31.19 17.34
CA GLU A 129 23.19 -31.86 18.29
C GLU A 129 24.29 -32.56 17.50
N LEU A 130 25.53 -32.13 17.78
CA LEU A 130 26.79 -32.88 17.83
C LEU A 130 27.18 -33.72 16.61
#